data_AF-A0A1G1XRS0-F1
#
_entry.id   AF-A0A1G1XRS0-F1
#
_cell.length_a   1.000
_cell.length_b   1.000
_cell.length_c   1.000
_cell.angle_alpha   90.00
_cell.angle_beta   90.00
_cell.angle_gamma   90.00
#
_symmetry.space_group_name_H-M   'P 1'
#
loop_
_entity.id
_entity.type
_entity.pdbx_description
1 polymer ?
#
loop_
_entity_poly.entity_id
_entity_poly.type
_entity_poly.pdbx_seq_one_letter_code
_entity_poly.pdbx_strand_id
1 'polypeptide(L)'
;MPEIDHCVHLRDLLAAQRTILEKHLSEHKWFRHIPDEEEGKEDFIREFGWVMREFYCGFACPDRFECEIAQEYLPKDAKKGQPQT
;
A
#
# COMPACT_ATOMS: atom_id res chain seq x y z
N MET A 1 -3.94 0.50 14.79
CA MET A 1 -2.71 -0.02 14.16
C MET A 1 -1.58 0.96 14.44
N PRO A 2 -0.81 0.76 15.52
CA PRO A 2 0.19 1.72 16.01
C PRO A 2 1.47 1.82 15.15
N GLU A 3 1.69 0.92 14.20
CA GLU A 3 2.93 0.87 13.38
C GLU A 3 2.92 1.85 12.18
N ILE A 4 1.80 2.54 11.96
CA ILE A 4 1.65 3.51 10.86
C ILE A 4 2.36 4.84 11.18
N ASP A 5 2.37 5.25 12.45
CA ASP A 5 2.76 6.61 12.86
C ASP A 5 4.25 6.92 12.69
N HIS A 6 5.07 5.91 12.38
CA HIS A 6 6.52 6.05 12.21
C HIS A 6 7.02 5.90 10.77
N CYS A 7 6.14 5.61 9.80
CA CYS A 7 6.55 5.49 8.40
C CYS A 7 6.66 6.88 7.76
N VAL A 8 7.90 7.32 7.49
CA VAL A 8 8.18 8.59 6.80
C VAL A 8 7.62 8.65 5.37
N HIS A 9 7.36 7.48 4.76
CA HIS A 9 6.80 7.33 3.42
C HIS A 9 5.29 7.06 3.40
N LEU A 10 4.63 7.08 4.56
CA LEU A 10 3.20 6.78 4.69
C LEU A 10 2.35 7.65 3.75
N ARG A 11 2.69 8.93 3.62
CA ARG A 11 1.99 9.86 2.76
C ARG A 11 1.97 9.39 1.30
N ASP A 12 3.09 8.85 0.82
CA ASP A 12 3.24 8.44 -0.57
C ASP A 12 2.48 7.12 -0.82
N LEU A 13 2.50 6.21 0.17
CA LEU A 13 1.63 5.03 0.17
C LEU A 13 0.15 5.42 0.12
N LEU A 14 -0.30 6.31 1.00
CA LEU A 14 -1.69 6.78 1.05
C LEU A 14 -2.10 7.51 -0.23
N ALA A 15 -1.19 8.28 -0.84
CA ALA A 15 -1.42 8.92 -2.12
C ALA A 15 -1.61 7.90 -3.26
N ALA A 16 -0.77 6.86 -3.32
CA ALA A 16 -0.90 5.79 -4.31
C ALA A 16 -2.22 5.01 -4.11
N GLN A 17 -2.55 4.67 -2.86
CA GLN A 17 -3.82 4.00 -2.51
C GLN A 17 -5.02 4.84 -2.93
N ARG A 18 -4.98 6.15 -2.67
CA ARG A 18 -6.03 7.10 -3.09
C ARG A 18 -6.18 7.15 -4.61
N THR A 19 -5.09 7.20 -5.38
CA THR A 19 -5.17 7.21 -6.85
C THR A 19 -5.78 5.93 -7.42
N ILE A 20 -5.39 4.76 -6.88
CA ILE A 20 -5.97 3.48 -7.31
C ILE A 20 -7.45 3.44 -6.96
N LEU A 21 -7.82 3.88 -5.76
CA LEU A 21 -9.19 3.97 -5.28
C LEU A 21 -10.04 4.90 -6.13
N GLU A 22 -9.58 6.12 -6.43
CA GLU A 22 -10.29 7.07 -7.29
C GLU A 22 -10.48 6.50 -8.71
N LYS A 23 -9.46 5.82 -9.26
CA LYS A 23 -9.57 5.14 -10.55
C LYS A 23 -10.62 4.02 -10.49
N HIS A 24 -10.56 3.15 -9.49
CA HIS A 24 -11.53 2.08 -9.32
C HIS A 24 -12.95 2.61 -9.09
N LEU A 25 -13.15 3.59 -8.22
CA LEU A 25 -14.45 4.22 -8.00
C LEU A 25 -14.98 4.89 -9.28
N SER A 26 -14.12 5.48 -10.12
CA SER A 26 -14.53 6.04 -11.41
C SER A 26 -14.95 4.96 -12.43
N GLU A 27 -14.24 3.82 -12.46
CA GLU A 27 -14.53 2.68 -13.35
C GLU A 27 -15.77 1.89 -12.88
N HIS A 28 -16.00 1.82 -11.56
CA HIS A 28 -17.10 1.09 -10.92
C HIS A 28 -18.31 1.97 -10.57
N LYS A 29 -18.23 3.29 -10.76
CA LYS A 29 -19.34 4.25 -10.52
C LYS A 29 -20.62 3.85 -11.26
N TRP A 30 -20.46 3.20 -12.41
CA TRP A 30 -21.56 2.68 -13.22
C TRP A 30 -22.02 1.26 -12.83
N PHE A 31 -21.16 0.44 -12.23
CA PHE A 31 -21.39 -1.00 -12.10
C PHE A 31 -22.05 -1.39 -10.77
N ARG A 32 -21.90 -0.60 -9.70
CA ARG A 32 -22.35 -0.99 -8.35
C ARG A 32 -23.43 -0.10 -7.71
N HIS A 33 -23.93 0.94 -8.39
CA HIS A 33 -24.89 1.89 -7.81
C HIS A 33 -24.48 2.33 -6.38
N ILE A 34 -23.19 2.62 -6.18
CA ILE A 34 -22.65 2.93 -4.85
C ILE A 34 -23.39 4.16 -4.31
N PRO A 35 -24.19 4.04 -3.24
CA PRO A 35 -25.03 5.13 -2.76
C PRO A 35 -24.23 6.19 -1.99
N ASP A 36 -23.07 5.81 -1.44
CA ASP A 36 -22.16 6.68 -0.68
C ASP A 36 -20.70 6.42 -1.08
N GLU A 37 -20.04 7.46 -1.59
CA GLU A 37 -18.65 7.41 -2.05
C GLU A 37 -17.68 7.15 -0.88
N GLU A 38 -18.00 7.61 0.34
CA GLU A 38 -17.16 7.41 1.52
C GLU A 38 -17.18 5.95 2.00
N GLU A 39 -18.35 5.31 1.99
CA GLU A 39 -18.47 3.88 2.33
C GLU A 39 -17.64 3.01 1.35
N GLY A 40 -17.64 3.37 0.07
CA GLY A 40 -16.81 2.69 -0.93
C GLY A 40 -15.31 2.87 -0.71
N LYS A 41 -14.87 4.02 -0.19
CA LYS A 41 -13.47 4.26 0.18
C LYS A 41 -13.05 3.41 1.38
N GLU A 42 -13.89 3.35 2.41
CA GLU A 42 -13.64 2.54 3.59
C GLU A 42 -13.58 1.04 3.27
N ASP A 43 -14.53 0.54 2.49
CA ASP A 43 -14.59 -0.87 2.06
C ASP A 43 -13.33 -1.26 1.28
N PHE A 44 -12.89 -0.40 0.35
CA PHE A 44 -11.68 -0.66 -0.42
C PHE A 44 -10.41 -0.67 0.44
N ILE A 45 -10.26 0.28 1.38
CA ILE A 45 -9.10 0.30 2.28
C ILE A 45 -9.10 -0.95 3.17
N ARG A 46 -10.27 -1.39 3.65
CA ARG A 46 -10.41 -2.61 4.44
C ARG A 46 -10.01 -3.86 3.65
N GLU A 47 -10.48 -3.98 2.42
CA GLU A 47 -10.26 -5.17 1.58
C GLU A 47 -8.86 -5.22 0.96
N PHE A 48 -8.31 -4.08 0.54
CA PHE A 48 -7.09 -4.02 -0.27
C PHE A 48 -5.93 -3.25 0.38
N GLY A 49 -6.15 -2.58 1.50
CA GLY A 49 -5.11 -1.80 2.18
C GLY A 49 -3.87 -2.62 2.57
N TRP A 50 -4.09 -3.88 2.97
CA TRP A 50 -3.02 -4.80 3.35
C TRP A 50 -2.13 -5.17 2.16
N VAL A 51 -2.70 -5.54 1.01
CA VAL A 51 -1.92 -5.95 -0.18
C VAL A 51 -1.19 -4.77 -0.81
N MET A 52 -1.78 -3.57 -0.76
CA MET A 52 -1.11 -2.36 -1.21
C MET A 52 0.09 -1.99 -0.32
N ARG A 53 -0.02 -2.22 0.99
CA ARG A 53 1.12 -2.09 1.90
C ARG A 53 2.20 -3.10 1.54
N GLU A 54 1.86 -4.38 1.41
CA GLU A 54 2.82 -5.43 1.06
C GLU A 54 3.55 -5.12 -0.25
N PHE A 55 2.82 -4.72 -1.29
CA PHE A 55 3.43 -4.32 -2.56
C PHE A 55 4.38 -3.13 -2.40
N TYR A 56 3.93 -2.06 -1.74
CA TYR A 56 4.75 -0.87 -1.56
C TYR A 56 6.00 -1.17 -0.73
N CYS A 57 5.83 -1.76 0.45
CA CYS A 57 6.90 -2.09 1.36
C CYS A 57 7.89 -3.09 0.73
N GLY A 58 7.41 -4.13 0.07
CA GLY A 58 8.26 -5.17 -0.53
C GLY A 58 9.00 -4.74 -1.81
N PHE A 59 8.44 -3.80 -2.58
CA PHE A 59 8.94 -3.53 -3.94
C PHE A 59 9.25 -2.06 -4.25
N ALA A 60 8.48 -1.10 -3.71
CA ALA A 60 8.54 0.31 -4.12
C ALA A 60 9.19 1.24 -3.09
N CYS A 61 9.08 0.92 -1.79
CA CYS A 61 9.63 1.73 -0.72
C CYS A 61 11.16 1.87 -0.88
N PRO A 62 11.70 3.10 -0.85
CA PRO A 62 13.14 3.31 -1.04
C PRO A 62 13.97 2.73 0.10
N ASP A 63 13.42 2.77 1.32
CA ASP A 63 14.10 2.30 2.54
C ASP A 63 13.78 0.83 2.84
N ARG A 64 13.28 0.06 1.87
CA ARG A 64 12.75 -1.30 2.10
C ARG A 64 13.78 -2.30 2.63
N PHE A 65 15.06 -2.02 2.48
CA PHE A 65 16.13 -2.89 2.98
C PHE A 65 16.56 -2.53 4.41
N GLU A 66 16.23 -1.33 4.87
CA GLU A 66 16.59 -0.76 6.17
C GLU A 66 15.38 -0.64 7.12
N CYS A 67 14.15 -0.62 6.57
CA CYS A 67 12.91 -0.55 7.30
C CYS A 67 12.48 -1.95 7.79
N GLU A 68 12.40 -2.13 9.11
CA GLU A 68 12.02 -3.41 9.75
C GLU A 68 10.67 -3.94 9.25
N ILE A 69 9.66 -3.06 9.14
CA ILE A 69 8.34 -3.41 8.59
C ILE A 69 8.46 -3.88 7.13
N ALA A 70 9.27 -3.19 6.32
CA ALA A 70 9.40 -3.54 4.91
C ALA A 70 10.13 -4.87 4.70
N GLN A 71 11.07 -5.20 5.58
CA GLN A 71 11.78 -6.48 5.54
C GLN A 71 10.85 -7.69 5.70
N GLU A 72 9.70 -7.55 6.36
CA GLU A 72 8.69 -8.62 6.46
C GLU A 72 8.08 -8.98 5.10
N TYR A 73 8.08 -8.04 4.16
CA TYR A 73 7.46 -8.17 2.84
C TYR A 73 8.48 -8.35 1.71
N LEU A 74 9.78 -8.40 2.02
CA LEU A 74 10.81 -8.59 1.00
C LEU A 74 10.69 -9.98 0.36
N PRO A 75 10.84 -10.07 -0.98
CA PRO A 75 10.96 -11.36 -1.66
C PRO A 75 12.11 -12.19 -1.07
N LYS A 76 11.97 -13.51 -1.01
CA LYS A 76 12.96 -14.43 -0.42
C LYS A 76 14.37 -14.30 -1.03
N ASP A 77 14.47 -13.81 -2.25
CA ASP A 77 15.72 -13.61 -2.98
C ASP A 77 16.26 -12.18 -2.95
N ALA A 78 15.54 -11.23 -2.35
CA ALA A 78 15.88 -9.80 -2.35
C ALA A 78 17.20 -9.49 -1.64
N LYS A 79 17.64 -10.34 -0.70
CA LYS A 79 18.92 -10.18 0.03
C LYS A 79 20.15 -10.72 -0.71
N LYS A 80 19.99 -11.36 -1.89
CA LYS A 80 21.13 -11.96 -2.64
C LYS A 80 21.94 -10.96 -3.47
N GLY A 81 21.45 -9.72 -3.63
CA GLY A 81 22.07 -8.69 -4.47
C GLY A 81 22.77 -7.56 -3.70
N GLN A 82 22.83 -7.61 -2.36
CA GLN A 82 23.51 -6.56 -1.60
C GLN A 82 25.04 -6.81 -1.59
N PRO A 83 25.87 -5.80 -1.90
CA PRO A 83 27.28 -5.86 -1.56
C PRO A 83 27.39 -6.00 -0.04
N GLN A 84 28.05 -7.07 0.39
CA GLN A 84 28.37 -7.27 1.80
C GLN A 84 29.34 -6.17 2.20
N THR A 85 28.91 -5.27 3.08
CA THR A 85 29.79 -4.31 3.77
C THR A 85 30.60 -5.02 4.84
#